data_AF-A0A5M3VYZ5-F1
#
_entry.id   AF-A0A5M3VYZ5-F1
#
_cell.length_a   1.000
_cell.length_b   1.000
_cell.length_c   1.000
_cell.angle_alpha   90.00
_cell.angle_beta   90.00
_cell.angle_gamma   90.00
#
_symmetry.space_group_name_H-M   'P 1'
#
loop_
_entity.id
_entity.type
_entity.pdbx_description
1 polymer ?
#
loop_
_entity_poly.entity_id
_entity_poly.type
_entity_poly.pdbx_seq_one_letter_code
_entity_poly.pdbx_strand_id
1 'polypeptide(L)'
;MTEPLDGATVEVIRNYLVSVGEQMRRTLVRAAFNPVIYEVLDFGISIYNAELELTAEAAGITSFLGANDYAIVKGVEYVGRENLREGDVYLLNYPYWSGAHSYDAMLFAPVFRPGHEGPAAYLAVRAHWMDLGAKAPGYVLDSTDMHQEGLIFPGTKIVSGGEVVRDIVELIRFNSRLPDLTIGDFHAQLAALRTGENRLAQVWEKFGGPTVDQAVRQIIEHGERVARKAVAALPDGSWTAFDYCDDDGITDDLIRMEVKVTIDGEHMEVDFNGSDGAVVGPVNLPIGATESLAKAIYKELTTAREPSNAGHYRALDIKADPGNFFHAVYPVATFTQWSGIVAFELMHKALAQVLDSIPASSGGDEPGFMALGHDPRTDADYVISNNEGIGWGAGRDHDGANAQQHPSQSVVRNTPVEVLEHKATLFHERLELIPDSGGAGRHRGGLGVLREVRYLADGEVLSMKKKSKTRPWALHGGQESEPSEMVLWPETERAKRVGMYRAAMKAGDRFVNRTAGGGGYGDPLERNPAAVVADVLNGYVSAEVAGQVYGVIVDETGGWRPTPARAENHEG
;
A
#
# COMPACT_ATOMS: atom_id res chain seq x y z
N MET A 1 40.87 13.78 3.09
CA MET A 1 39.86 12.71 3.24
C MET A 1 40.04 12.14 4.64
N THR A 2 39.00 12.15 5.46
CA THR A 2 39.01 11.47 6.76
C THR A 2 39.11 9.96 6.56
N GLU A 3 39.81 9.25 7.43
CA GLU A 3 39.85 7.78 7.37
C GLU A 3 38.43 7.22 7.53
N PRO A 4 38.06 6.16 6.78
CA PRO A 4 36.74 5.54 6.89
C PRO A 4 36.50 4.99 8.30
N LEU A 5 35.27 5.07 8.80
CA LEU A 5 34.92 4.45 10.07
C LEU A 5 34.96 2.93 9.93
N ASP A 6 35.28 2.25 11.01
CA ASP A 6 35.21 0.80 11.08
C ASP A 6 33.76 0.31 10.99
N GLY A 7 33.57 -0.90 10.46
CA GLY A 7 32.23 -1.44 10.21
C GLY A 7 31.39 -1.65 11.47
N ALA A 8 32.01 -1.87 12.64
CA ALA A 8 31.26 -2.04 13.88
C ALA A 8 30.65 -0.71 14.34
N THR A 9 31.41 0.39 14.27
CA THR A 9 30.90 1.74 14.54
C THR A 9 29.76 2.10 13.59
N VAL A 10 29.94 1.86 12.29
CA VAL A 10 28.91 2.13 11.27
C VAL A 10 27.62 1.36 11.58
N GLU A 11 27.70 0.06 11.89
CA GLU A 11 26.50 -0.73 12.16
C GLU A 11 25.82 -0.39 13.48
N VAL A 12 26.57 -0.02 14.51
CA VAL A 12 25.98 0.48 15.74
C VAL A 12 25.17 1.74 15.43
N ILE A 13 25.75 2.72 14.72
CA ILE A 13 25.05 3.96 14.37
C ILE A 13 23.81 3.68 13.50
N ARG A 14 23.89 2.78 12.50
CA ARG A 14 22.73 2.37 11.70
C ARG A 14 21.58 1.90 12.59
N ASN A 15 21.86 1.01 13.54
CA ASN A 15 20.83 0.48 14.44
C ASN A 15 20.22 1.56 15.35
N TYR A 16 21.00 2.56 15.77
CA TYR A 16 20.47 3.72 16.48
C TYR A 16 19.53 4.55 15.60
N LEU A 17 19.86 4.80 14.33
CA LEU A 17 19.02 5.55 13.40
C LEU A 17 17.71 4.80 13.10
N VAL A 18 17.77 3.48 12.86
CA VAL A 18 16.56 2.64 12.74
C VAL A 18 15.72 2.68 14.02
N SER A 19 16.37 2.67 15.18
CA SER A 19 15.68 2.79 16.47
C SER A 19 14.98 4.14 16.65
N VAL A 20 15.52 5.24 16.09
CA VAL A 20 14.84 6.55 16.08
C VAL A 20 13.51 6.42 15.36
N GLY A 21 13.51 5.87 14.14
CA GLY A 21 12.29 5.65 13.35
C GLY A 21 11.26 4.79 14.09
N GLU A 22 11.69 3.66 14.66
CA GLU A 22 10.79 2.78 15.41
C GLU A 22 10.19 3.44 16.66
N GLN A 23 10.90 4.39 17.28
CA GLN A 23 10.36 5.13 18.41
C GLN A 23 9.36 6.19 17.99
N MET A 24 9.61 6.90 16.87
CA MET A 24 8.61 7.78 16.25
C MET A 24 7.34 7.00 15.94
N ARG A 25 7.47 5.80 15.35
CA ARG A 25 6.36 4.90 15.04
C ARG A 25 5.54 4.53 16.26
N ARG A 26 6.19 4.09 17.34
CA ARG A 26 5.51 3.72 18.59
C ARG A 26 4.79 4.91 19.22
N THR A 27 5.35 6.11 19.11
CA THR A 27 4.68 7.34 19.57
C THR A 27 3.43 7.62 18.75
N LEU A 28 3.53 7.58 17.42
CA LEU A 28 2.40 7.82 16.51
C LEU A 28 1.25 6.85 16.79
N VAL A 29 1.52 5.54 16.76
CA VAL A 29 0.50 4.49 16.95
C VAL A 29 -0.19 4.62 18.31
N ARG A 30 0.52 5.02 19.36
CA ARG A 30 -0.08 5.17 20.71
C ARG A 30 -0.85 6.46 20.91
N ALA A 31 -0.58 7.49 20.12
CA ALA A 31 -1.18 8.81 20.27
C ALA A 31 -2.30 9.08 19.25
N ALA A 32 -2.38 8.28 18.18
CA ALA A 32 -3.38 8.44 17.13
C ALA A 32 -4.82 8.22 17.63
N PHE A 33 -5.75 8.94 17.02
CA PHE A 33 -7.18 8.93 17.35
C PHE A 33 -7.97 8.03 16.42
N ASN A 34 -7.46 7.82 15.21
CA ASN A 34 -8.11 7.08 14.14
C ASN A 34 -7.62 5.62 14.02
N PRO A 35 -8.53 4.62 14.00
CA PRO A 35 -8.20 3.21 13.77
C PRO A 35 -7.36 2.96 12.52
N VAL A 36 -7.51 3.77 11.47
CA VAL A 36 -6.71 3.65 10.23
C VAL A 36 -5.21 3.82 10.52
N ILE A 37 -4.83 4.62 11.54
CA ILE A 37 -3.43 4.79 11.93
C ILE A 37 -3.00 3.73 12.94
N TYR A 38 -3.79 3.48 13.99
CA TYR A 38 -3.32 2.62 15.10
C TYR A 38 -3.62 1.12 14.95
N GLU A 39 -4.63 0.72 14.15
CA GLU A 39 -4.91 -0.69 13.81
C GLU A 39 -4.34 -1.06 12.44
N VAL A 40 -4.74 -0.32 11.40
CA VAL A 40 -4.41 -0.61 9.99
C VAL A 40 -2.95 -0.29 9.67
N LEU A 41 -2.36 0.71 10.35
CA LEU A 41 -0.98 1.19 10.17
C LEU A 41 -0.74 1.98 8.87
N ASP A 42 -1.75 2.72 8.43
CA ASP A 42 -1.71 3.58 7.25
C ASP A 42 -0.99 4.91 7.53
N PHE A 43 0.34 4.82 7.63
CA PHE A 43 1.25 5.95 7.84
C PHE A 43 2.64 5.63 7.25
N GLY A 44 3.49 6.64 7.13
CA GLY A 44 4.88 6.49 6.68
C GLY A 44 5.81 7.37 7.51
N ILE A 45 6.95 6.84 7.95
CA ILE A 45 7.92 7.54 8.80
C ILE A 45 9.31 7.43 8.18
N SER A 46 9.93 8.57 7.92
CA SER A 46 11.22 8.64 7.23
C SER A 46 12.14 9.67 7.88
N ILE A 47 13.43 9.38 7.88
CA ILE A 47 14.51 10.21 8.42
C ILE A 47 15.53 10.46 7.32
N TYR A 48 15.83 11.72 7.05
CA TYR A 48 16.73 12.16 5.98
C TYR A 48 17.94 12.89 6.52
N ASN A 49 19.08 12.79 5.84
CA ASN A 49 20.26 13.61 6.13
C ASN A 49 20.09 15.06 5.62
N ALA A 50 21.11 15.90 5.80
CA ALA A 50 21.09 17.30 5.34
C ALA A 50 20.88 17.43 3.81
N GLU A 51 21.29 16.42 3.05
CA GLU A 51 21.18 16.30 1.61
C GLU A 51 19.82 15.75 1.14
N LEU A 52 18.87 15.49 2.05
CA LEU A 52 17.55 14.92 1.78
C LEU A 52 17.61 13.46 1.31
N GLU A 53 18.68 12.74 1.62
CA GLU A 53 18.81 11.31 1.36
C GLU A 53 18.24 10.51 2.54
N LEU A 54 17.39 9.52 2.23
CA LEU A 54 16.83 8.61 3.21
C LEU A 54 17.94 7.87 3.98
N THR A 55 17.91 7.97 5.30
CA THR A 55 18.88 7.35 6.22
C THR A 55 18.30 6.16 6.97
N ALA A 56 17.04 6.28 7.39
CA ALA A 56 16.29 5.27 8.10
C ALA A 56 14.80 5.56 7.97
N GLU A 57 13.99 4.53 8.18
CA GLU A 57 12.54 4.59 8.14
C GLU A 57 11.96 3.62 9.18
N ALA A 58 10.65 3.70 9.39
CA ALA A 58 9.91 2.71 10.17
C ALA A 58 8.68 2.26 9.39
N ALA A 59 8.40 0.96 9.46
CA ALA A 59 7.35 0.35 8.66
C ALA A 59 5.95 0.86 9.05
N GLY A 60 5.30 1.52 8.11
CA GLY A 60 3.84 1.57 7.95
C GLY A 60 3.53 1.14 6.51
N ILE A 61 2.50 1.64 5.84
CA ILE A 61 2.17 1.20 4.48
C ILE A 61 3.37 1.33 3.51
N THR A 62 3.65 0.25 2.76
CA THR A 62 4.86 0.13 1.91
C THR A 62 4.92 1.23 0.84
N SER A 63 3.77 1.63 0.30
CA SER A 63 3.64 2.65 -0.74
C SER A 63 4.01 4.07 -0.27
N PHE A 64 4.12 4.34 1.03
CA PHE A 64 4.53 5.67 1.50
C PHE A 64 6.04 5.84 1.62
N LEU A 65 6.80 4.74 1.60
CA LEU A 65 8.25 4.77 1.81
C LEU A 65 8.95 5.59 0.70
N GLY A 66 8.74 5.22 -0.57
CA GLY A 66 9.32 5.95 -1.69
C GLY A 66 8.65 7.29 -1.99
N ALA A 67 7.36 7.45 -1.64
CA ALA A 67 6.61 8.68 -1.86
C ALA A 67 7.08 9.81 -0.92
N ASN A 68 7.46 9.49 0.32
CA ASN A 68 8.04 10.46 1.24
C ASN A 68 9.37 11.04 0.71
N ASP A 69 10.18 10.23 0.02
CA ASP A 69 11.47 10.68 -0.55
C ASP A 69 11.25 11.77 -1.61
N TYR A 70 10.28 11.56 -2.50
CA TYR A 70 9.91 12.56 -3.49
C TYR A 70 9.34 13.82 -2.81
N ALA A 71 8.46 13.61 -1.83
CA ALA A 71 7.75 14.67 -1.13
C ALA A 71 8.66 15.58 -0.31
N ILE A 72 9.65 15.03 0.40
CA ILE A 72 10.55 15.86 1.22
C ILE A 72 11.41 16.79 0.34
N VAL A 73 11.85 16.31 -0.83
CA VAL A 73 12.58 17.12 -1.80
C VAL A 73 11.72 18.27 -2.29
N LYS A 74 10.47 17.99 -2.72
CA LYS A 74 9.54 19.01 -3.20
C LYS A 74 9.11 20.00 -2.12
N GLY A 75 8.86 19.52 -0.90
CA GLY A 75 8.50 20.36 0.24
C GLY A 75 9.62 21.33 0.61
N VAL A 76 10.86 20.86 0.67
CA VAL A 76 12.02 21.71 0.99
C VAL A 76 12.35 22.67 -0.17
N GLU A 77 12.22 22.23 -1.42
CA GLU A 77 12.34 23.09 -2.61
C GLU A 77 11.34 24.25 -2.56
N TYR A 78 10.07 23.95 -2.28
CA TYR A 78 9.00 24.95 -2.22
C TYR A 78 9.18 25.95 -1.07
N VAL A 79 9.52 25.46 0.13
CA VAL A 79 9.70 26.32 1.31
C VAL A 79 10.96 27.18 1.18
N GLY A 80 12.01 26.68 0.54
CA GLY A 80 13.33 27.29 0.49
C GLY A 80 14.14 26.98 1.75
N ARG A 81 15.36 26.44 1.58
CA ARG A 81 16.24 26.04 2.69
C ARG A 81 16.55 27.20 3.64
N GLU A 82 16.62 28.42 3.11
CA GLU A 82 16.86 29.67 3.83
C GLU A 82 15.68 30.10 4.71
N ASN A 83 14.49 29.50 4.57
CA ASN A 83 13.29 29.81 5.36
C ASN A 83 13.00 28.78 6.45
N LEU A 84 13.79 27.71 6.51
CA LEU A 84 13.70 26.67 7.53
C LEU A 84 14.31 27.14 8.84
N ARG A 85 13.59 26.99 9.96
CA ARG A 85 14.08 27.33 11.30
C ARG A 85 13.85 26.16 12.26
N GLU A 86 14.65 26.13 13.31
CA GLU A 86 14.51 25.15 14.39
C GLU A 86 13.13 25.27 15.04
N GLY A 87 12.48 24.11 15.25
CA GLY A 87 11.13 24.03 15.80
C GLY A 87 9.99 24.34 14.83
N ASP A 88 10.27 24.65 13.55
CA ASP A 88 9.24 24.77 12.54
C ASP A 88 8.77 23.38 12.06
N VAL A 89 7.47 23.25 11.75
CA VAL A 89 6.90 22.06 11.10
C VAL A 89 6.02 22.50 9.94
N TYR A 90 6.12 21.78 8.82
CA TYR A 90 5.44 22.09 7.57
C TYR A 90 4.49 20.96 7.19
N LEU A 91 3.32 21.33 6.68
CA LEU A 91 2.29 20.42 6.18
C LEU A 91 2.32 20.39 4.65
N LEU A 92 2.48 19.20 4.09
CA LEU A 92 2.44 18.92 2.66
C LEU A 92 1.43 17.81 2.37
N ASN A 93 0.40 18.11 1.59
CA ASN A 93 -0.55 17.12 1.06
C ASN A 93 -0.92 17.37 -0.41
N TYR A 94 -0.24 18.29 -1.10
CA TYR A 94 -0.48 18.55 -2.52
C TYR A 94 -0.05 17.34 -3.37
N PRO A 95 -0.97 16.57 -3.97
CA PRO A 95 -0.69 15.21 -4.47
C PRO A 95 0.45 15.07 -5.48
N TYR A 96 0.59 16.03 -6.39
CA TYR A 96 1.66 16.04 -7.39
C TYR A 96 3.05 16.22 -6.78
N TRP A 97 3.14 16.67 -5.53
CA TRP A 97 4.38 16.80 -4.78
C TRP A 97 4.48 15.80 -3.63
N SER A 98 3.38 15.52 -2.91
CA SER A 98 3.38 14.53 -1.83
C SER A 98 3.51 13.10 -2.37
N GLY A 99 3.14 12.82 -3.62
CA GLY A 99 3.17 11.45 -4.16
C GLY A 99 2.16 10.53 -3.47
N ALA A 100 1.06 11.09 -2.98
CA ALA A 100 -0.07 10.38 -2.40
C ALA A 100 -1.34 11.23 -2.53
N HIS A 101 -2.51 10.72 -2.15
CA HIS A 101 -3.74 11.49 -2.24
C HIS A 101 -3.82 12.57 -1.15
N SER A 102 -4.74 13.52 -1.29
CA SER A 102 -4.77 14.75 -0.48
C SER A 102 -5.04 14.52 1.02
N TYR A 103 -5.54 13.36 1.43
CA TYR A 103 -5.75 13.07 2.87
C TYR A 103 -4.52 12.47 3.53
N ASP A 104 -3.52 12.04 2.76
CA ASP A 104 -2.25 11.54 3.30
C ASP A 104 -1.34 12.72 3.65
N ALA A 105 -1.69 13.40 4.73
CA ALA A 105 -1.03 14.59 5.22
C ALA A 105 0.38 14.27 5.73
N MET A 106 1.40 14.81 5.05
CA MET A 106 2.78 14.69 5.47
C MET A 106 3.19 15.92 6.28
N LEU A 107 3.57 15.70 7.54
CA LEU A 107 4.30 16.69 8.32
C LEU A 107 5.80 16.45 8.17
N PHE A 108 6.57 17.51 7.91
CA PHE A 108 8.03 17.44 7.97
C PHE A 108 8.65 18.54 8.82
N ALA A 109 9.76 18.21 9.48
CA ALA A 109 10.49 19.09 10.38
C ALA A 109 12.01 19.10 10.05
N PRO A 110 12.63 20.26 9.84
CA PRO A 110 14.08 20.38 9.80
C PRO A 110 14.67 20.27 11.21
N VAL A 111 15.68 19.41 11.37
CA VAL A 111 16.35 19.20 12.65
C VAL A 111 17.72 19.87 12.63
N PHE A 112 18.00 20.71 13.63
CA PHE A 112 19.24 21.45 13.76
C PHE A 112 20.13 20.83 14.84
N ARG A 113 21.45 21.09 14.75
CA ARG A 113 22.40 20.71 15.80
C ARG A 113 23.52 21.74 15.91
N PRO A 114 24.16 21.88 17.09
CA PRO A 114 25.26 22.82 17.28
C PRO A 114 26.42 22.57 16.31
N GLY A 115 26.96 23.64 15.73
CA GLY A 115 28.11 23.59 14.84
C GLY A 115 27.83 23.08 13.42
N HIS A 116 26.57 22.87 13.05
CA HIS A 116 26.15 22.59 11.68
C HIS A 116 25.46 23.83 11.09
N GLU A 117 25.78 24.19 9.85
CA GLU A 117 25.12 25.29 9.15
C GLU A 117 23.81 24.79 8.52
N GLY A 118 22.69 25.39 8.90
CA GLY A 118 21.37 24.95 8.43
C GLY A 118 20.90 23.60 9.03
N PRO A 119 19.81 23.02 8.50
CA PRO A 119 19.30 21.73 8.94
C PRO A 119 20.34 20.61 8.76
N ALA A 120 20.55 19.82 9.82
CA ALA A 120 21.43 18.66 9.80
C ALA A 120 20.71 17.36 9.43
N ALA A 121 19.38 17.34 9.55
CA ALA A 121 18.52 16.24 9.16
C ALA A 121 17.10 16.75 8.90
N TYR A 122 16.26 15.89 8.34
CA TYR A 122 14.83 16.13 8.20
C TYR A 122 14.06 14.91 8.68
N LEU A 123 12.94 15.15 9.35
CA LEU A 123 12.01 14.12 9.77
C LEU A 123 10.72 14.29 8.99
N ALA A 124 10.13 13.18 8.54
CA ALA A 124 8.83 13.16 7.90
C ALA A 124 7.92 12.13 8.57
N VAL A 125 6.67 12.53 8.81
CA VAL A 125 5.59 11.66 9.27
C VAL A 125 4.38 11.92 8.39
N ARG A 126 4.00 10.93 7.59
CA ARG A 126 2.76 10.92 6.81
C ARG A 126 1.72 10.07 7.52
N ALA A 127 0.48 10.51 7.55
CA ALA A 127 -0.63 9.73 8.07
C ALA A 127 -1.92 10.08 7.34
N HIS A 128 -2.81 9.09 7.20
CA HIS A 128 -4.12 9.29 6.61
C HIS A 128 -5.04 10.07 7.56
N TRP A 129 -5.40 11.30 7.19
CA TRP A 129 -6.37 12.11 7.91
C TRP A 129 -7.78 11.82 7.40
N MET A 130 -8.74 11.66 8.32
CA MET A 130 -10.08 11.21 7.93
C MET A 130 -10.86 12.21 7.09
N ASP A 131 -10.61 13.50 7.27
CA ASP A 131 -11.31 14.51 6.51
C ASP A 131 -10.60 15.88 6.45
N LEU A 132 -10.41 16.33 5.21
CA LEU A 132 -9.91 17.65 4.83
C LEU A 132 -10.91 18.43 3.95
N GLY A 133 -12.20 18.15 4.06
CA GLY A 133 -13.24 18.97 3.45
C GLY A 133 -13.37 18.80 1.94
N ALA A 134 -13.11 17.59 1.42
CA ALA A 134 -13.37 17.26 0.02
C ALA A 134 -14.87 17.35 -0.34
N LYS A 135 -15.23 17.17 -1.62
CA LYS A 135 -16.64 17.29 -2.05
C LYS A 135 -17.59 16.30 -1.38
N ALA A 136 -17.06 15.18 -0.87
CA ALA A 136 -17.82 14.15 -0.17
C ALA A 136 -17.02 13.63 1.04
N PRO A 137 -17.68 13.07 2.07
CA PRO A 137 -17.01 12.44 3.21
C PRO A 137 -16.38 11.10 2.85
N GLY A 138 -15.32 10.74 3.57
CA GLY A 138 -14.52 9.55 3.23
C GLY A 138 -13.83 9.70 1.87
N TYR A 139 -13.77 8.62 1.09
CA TYR A 139 -13.20 8.67 -0.25
C TYR A 139 -14.10 9.35 -1.28
N VAL A 140 -13.50 10.22 -2.10
CA VAL A 140 -14.13 10.80 -3.30
C VAL A 140 -13.88 9.87 -4.48
N LEU A 141 -14.93 9.26 -5.03
CA LEU A 141 -14.83 8.21 -6.05
C LEU A 141 -15.06 8.73 -7.48
N ASP A 142 -15.48 9.98 -7.61
CA ASP A 142 -15.99 10.58 -8.84
C ASP A 142 -15.44 12.00 -9.03
N SER A 143 -14.32 12.36 -8.41
CA SER A 143 -13.70 13.67 -8.65
C SER A 143 -13.18 13.77 -10.09
N THR A 144 -13.47 14.87 -10.74
CA THR A 144 -12.99 15.15 -12.11
C THR A 144 -11.92 16.23 -12.15
N ASP A 145 -11.62 16.82 -10.99
CA ASP A 145 -10.69 17.93 -10.81
C ASP A 145 -10.17 17.89 -9.37
N MET A 146 -8.87 18.13 -9.17
CA MET A 146 -8.21 18.19 -7.86
C MET A 146 -8.91 19.13 -6.87
N HIS A 147 -9.56 20.20 -7.31
CA HIS A 147 -10.27 21.12 -6.41
C HIS A 147 -11.48 20.49 -5.71
N GLN A 148 -11.89 19.29 -6.11
CA GLN A 148 -12.93 18.51 -5.46
C GLN A 148 -12.39 17.60 -4.34
N GLU A 149 -11.06 17.55 -4.17
CA GLU A 149 -10.33 16.60 -3.32
C GLU A 149 -9.92 17.17 -1.96
N GLY A 150 -10.45 18.34 -1.58
CA GLY A 150 -10.30 18.92 -0.24
C GLY A 150 -9.23 20.00 -0.14
N LEU A 151 -8.88 20.36 1.10
CA LEU A 151 -7.90 21.40 1.39
C LEU A 151 -6.49 20.98 1.00
N ILE A 152 -5.76 21.88 0.34
CA ILE A 152 -4.42 21.64 -0.18
C ILE A 152 -3.41 22.56 0.51
N PHE A 153 -2.33 21.96 0.99
CA PHE A 153 -1.20 22.57 1.67
C PHE A 153 0.09 22.14 0.94
N PRO A 154 0.77 23.05 0.24
CA PRO A 154 1.94 22.74 -0.59
C PRO A 154 3.29 22.71 0.17
N GLY A 155 3.26 22.71 1.51
CA GLY A 155 4.42 23.02 2.37
C GLY A 155 4.13 24.15 3.34
N THR A 156 2.90 24.23 3.85
CA THR A 156 2.42 25.30 4.72
C THR A 156 3.01 25.15 6.11
N LYS A 157 3.63 26.20 6.66
CA LYS A 157 4.11 26.19 8.05
C LYS A 157 2.92 26.08 9.01
N ILE A 158 2.85 24.97 9.76
CA ILE A 158 1.78 24.66 10.71
C ILE A 158 2.24 24.70 12.17
N VAL A 159 3.57 24.66 12.40
CA VAL A 159 4.21 24.99 13.68
C VAL A 159 5.33 25.98 13.39
N SER A 160 5.43 27.05 14.17
CA SER A 160 6.49 28.04 14.08
C SER A 160 7.25 28.14 15.39
N GLY A 161 8.55 27.82 15.38
CA GLY A 161 9.40 27.87 16.56
C GLY A 161 8.87 27.07 17.75
N GLY A 162 8.24 25.91 17.50
CA GLY A 162 7.64 25.05 18.51
C GLY A 162 6.18 25.34 18.85
N GLU A 163 5.63 26.47 18.40
CA GLU A 163 4.26 26.91 18.66
C GLU A 163 3.34 26.64 17.47
N VAL A 164 2.17 26.07 17.73
CA VAL A 164 1.18 25.75 16.68
C VAL A 164 0.66 27.04 16.03
N VAL A 165 0.64 27.08 14.70
CA VAL A 165 0.05 28.19 13.95
C VAL A 165 -1.47 28.06 13.97
N ARG A 166 -2.09 28.71 14.96
CA ARG A 166 -3.51 28.59 15.26
C ARG A 166 -4.40 28.79 14.03
N ASP A 167 -4.14 29.82 13.23
CA ASP A 167 -5.00 30.16 12.09
C ASP A 167 -5.09 29.01 11.06
N ILE A 168 -3.99 28.28 10.85
CA ILE A 168 -3.94 27.13 9.95
C ILE A 168 -4.71 25.94 10.55
N VAL A 169 -4.51 25.67 11.84
CA VAL A 169 -5.22 24.58 12.54
C VAL A 169 -6.72 24.83 12.60
N GLU A 170 -7.16 26.07 12.85
CA GLU A 170 -8.57 26.42 12.84
C GLU A 170 -9.17 26.33 11.43
N LEU A 171 -8.42 26.70 10.39
CA LEU A 171 -8.85 26.50 9.01
C LEU A 171 -9.13 25.03 8.72
N ILE A 172 -8.23 24.13 9.13
CA ILE A 172 -8.42 22.68 8.99
C ILE A 172 -9.64 22.21 9.81
N ARG A 173 -9.70 22.60 11.09
CA ARG A 173 -10.75 22.19 12.03
C ARG A 173 -12.15 22.55 11.50
N PHE A 174 -12.35 23.79 11.05
CA PHE A 174 -13.67 24.27 10.62
C PHE A 174 -14.09 23.81 9.21
N ASN A 175 -13.18 23.20 8.44
CA ASN A 175 -13.48 22.58 7.15
C ASN A 175 -13.54 21.04 7.24
N SER A 176 -13.40 20.47 8.43
CA SER A 176 -13.50 19.03 8.67
C SER A 176 -14.86 18.68 9.29
N ARG A 177 -15.45 17.60 8.81
CA ARG A 177 -16.62 16.90 9.34
C ARG A 177 -16.24 16.03 10.54
N LEU A 178 -14.95 15.73 10.71
CA LEU A 178 -14.40 14.94 11.82
C LEU A 178 -13.26 15.70 12.53
N PRO A 179 -13.51 16.92 13.02
CA PRO A 179 -12.45 17.84 13.46
C PRO A 179 -11.59 17.29 14.60
N ASP A 180 -12.19 16.60 15.57
CA ASP A 180 -11.45 16.10 16.73
C ASP A 180 -10.52 14.93 16.38
N LEU A 181 -10.91 14.09 15.41
CA LEU A 181 -10.04 13.03 14.89
C LEU A 181 -8.88 13.65 14.10
N THR A 182 -9.19 14.53 13.14
CA THR A 182 -8.18 15.18 12.29
C THR A 182 -7.16 15.97 13.11
N ILE A 183 -7.60 16.79 14.07
CA ILE A 183 -6.68 17.56 14.92
C ILE A 183 -5.96 16.66 15.94
N GLY A 184 -6.61 15.60 16.42
CA GLY A 184 -5.97 14.59 17.27
C GLY A 184 -4.78 13.91 16.57
N ASP A 185 -4.98 13.49 15.32
CA ASP A 185 -3.94 12.84 14.51
C ASP A 185 -2.81 13.82 14.12
N PHE A 186 -3.12 15.10 13.85
CA PHE A 186 -2.10 16.15 13.72
C PHE A 186 -1.20 16.21 14.96
N HIS A 187 -1.78 16.20 16.16
CA HIS A 187 -1.00 16.20 17.40
C HIS A 187 -0.20 14.90 17.60
N ALA A 188 -0.73 13.75 17.17
CA ALA A 188 0.00 12.48 17.18
C ALA A 188 1.24 12.52 16.27
N GLN A 189 1.12 13.08 15.06
CA GLN A 189 2.25 13.29 14.15
C GLN A 189 3.29 14.25 14.75
N LEU A 190 2.84 15.36 15.36
CA LEU A 190 3.74 16.31 16.03
C LEU A 190 4.51 15.65 17.19
N ALA A 191 3.85 14.79 17.98
CA ALA A 191 4.50 14.02 19.04
C ALA A 191 5.55 13.03 18.48
N ALA A 192 5.26 12.39 17.34
CA ALA A 192 6.21 11.53 16.65
C ALA A 192 7.43 12.30 16.14
N LEU A 193 7.24 13.46 15.50
CA LEU A 193 8.35 14.33 15.06
C LEU A 193 9.24 14.75 16.24
N ARG A 194 8.65 15.26 17.33
CA ARG A 194 9.38 15.61 18.55
C ARG A 194 10.14 14.43 19.17
N THR A 195 9.58 13.22 19.07
CA THR A 195 10.30 12.00 19.49
C THR A 195 11.55 11.80 18.63
N GLY A 196 11.42 11.94 17.31
CA GLY A 196 12.53 11.84 16.36
C GLY A 196 13.63 12.87 16.64
N GLU A 197 13.28 14.14 16.83
CA GLU A 197 14.21 15.23 17.13
C GLU A 197 15.05 14.92 18.38
N ASN A 198 14.38 14.55 19.47
CA ASN A 198 15.03 14.20 20.74
C ASN A 198 15.96 12.98 20.61
N ARG A 199 15.55 11.97 19.84
CA ARG A 199 16.36 10.76 19.66
C ARG A 199 17.55 11.01 18.73
N LEU A 200 17.41 11.80 17.67
CA LEU A 200 18.54 12.22 16.84
C LEU A 200 19.55 13.03 17.64
N ALA A 201 19.09 13.97 18.47
CA ALA A 201 19.95 14.75 19.35
C ALA A 201 20.80 13.84 20.27
N GLN A 202 20.19 12.81 20.85
CA GLN A 202 20.90 11.82 21.68
C GLN A 202 21.93 11.01 20.89
N VAL A 203 21.64 10.68 19.62
CA VAL A 203 22.61 9.99 18.74
C VAL A 203 23.80 10.89 18.46
N TRP A 204 23.58 12.16 18.12
CA TRP A 204 24.66 13.13 17.89
C TRP A 204 25.47 13.43 19.16
N GLU A 205 24.83 13.55 20.33
CA GLU A 205 25.51 13.73 21.61
C GLU A 205 26.42 12.54 21.92
N LYS A 206 25.93 11.32 21.66
CA LYS A 206 26.66 10.09 21.97
C LYS A 206 27.86 9.82 21.06
N PHE A 207 27.71 10.02 19.75
CA PHE A 207 28.71 9.61 18.77
C PHE A 207 29.46 10.79 18.13
N GLY A 208 28.97 12.02 18.29
CA GLY A 208 29.48 13.20 17.61
C GLY A 208 28.87 13.37 16.22
N GLY A 209 28.46 14.60 15.89
CA GLY A 209 27.83 14.93 14.61
C GLY A 209 28.63 14.48 13.37
N PRO A 210 29.91 14.87 13.22
CA PRO A 210 30.73 14.48 12.08
C PRO A 210 30.88 12.96 11.90
N THR A 211 30.95 12.20 13.00
CA THR A 211 31.03 10.74 12.97
C THR A 211 29.71 10.13 12.49
N VAL A 212 28.57 10.66 12.95
CA VAL A 212 27.26 10.22 12.47
C VAL A 212 27.10 10.50 10.97
N ASP A 213 27.49 11.68 10.49
CA ASP A 213 27.39 12.00 9.05
C ASP A 213 28.26 11.08 8.19
N GLN A 214 29.48 10.79 8.65
CA GLN A 214 30.37 9.86 7.96
C GLN A 214 29.80 8.44 7.94
N ALA A 215 29.20 7.98 9.05
CA ALA A 215 28.53 6.69 9.11
C ALA A 215 27.33 6.63 8.17
N VAL A 216 26.49 7.66 8.13
CA VAL A 216 25.35 7.76 7.20
C VAL A 216 25.81 7.66 5.74
N ARG A 217 26.89 8.35 5.38
CA ARG A 217 27.47 8.24 4.03
C ARG A 217 27.90 6.81 3.71
N GLN A 218 28.63 6.16 4.62
CA GLN A 218 29.08 4.77 4.42
C GLN A 218 27.90 3.77 4.38
N ILE A 219 26.82 4.02 5.13
CA ILE A 219 25.57 3.25 5.11
C ILE A 219 24.92 3.33 3.72
N ILE A 220 24.76 4.55 3.18
CA ILE A 220 24.15 4.80 1.86
C ILE A 220 25.02 4.20 0.75
N GLU A 221 26.33 4.45 0.76
CA GLU A 221 27.26 3.86 -0.21
C GLU A 221 27.26 2.32 -0.16
N HIS A 222 27.09 1.73 1.03
CA HIS A 222 26.95 0.29 1.16
C HIS A 222 25.65 -0.23 0.54
N GLY A 223 24.53 0.42 0.83
CA GLY A 223 23.22 0.07 0.25
C GLY A 223 23.25 0.09 -1.28
N GLU A 224 23.90 1.10 -1.87
CA GLU A 224 24.09 1.17 -3.32
C GLU A 224 24.91 -0.01 -3.86
N ARG A 225 26.05 -0.32 -3.26
CA ARG A 225 26.89 -1.44 -3.72
C ARG A 225 26.15 -2.78 -3.65
N VAL A 226 25.38 -3.02 -2.60
CA VAL A 226 24.63 -4.28 -2.42
C VAL A 226 23.48 -4.35 -3.42
N ALA A 227 22.72 -3.26 -3.61
CA ALA A 227 21.63 -3.20 -4.57
C ALA A 227 22.12 -3.42 -6.01
N ARG A 228 23.16 -2.68 -6.46
CA ARG A 228 23.78 -2.86 -7.78
C ARG A 228 24.26 -4.28 -8.03
N LYS A 229 24.90 -4.90 -7.03
CA LYS A 229 25.34 -6.29 -7.10
C LYS A 229 24.16 -7.26 -7.25
N ALA A 230 23.04 -6.99 -6.58
CA ALA A 230 21.84 -7.81 -6.69
C ALA A 230 21.19 -7.66 -8.09
N VAL A 231 21.12 -6.44 -8.63
CA VAL A 231 20.65 -6.21 -10.01
C VAL A 231 21.53 -6.97 -11.02
N ALA A 232 22.85 -6.89 -10.90
CA ALA A 232 23.78 -7.60 -11.78
C ALA A 232 23.69 -9.15 -11.70
N ALA A 233 22.99 -9.69 -10.71
CA ALA A 233 22.69 -11.11 -10.61
C ALA A 233 21.36 -11.51 -11.28
N LEU A 234 20.52 -10.52 -11.64
CA LEU A 234 19.32 -10.74 -12.42
C LEU A 234 19.68 -10.90 -13.91
N PRO A 235 18.84 -11.57 -14.71
CA PRO A 235 19.07 -11.69 -16.15
C PRO A 235 18.97 -10.32 -16.84
N ASP A 236 19.90 -10.02 -17.75
CA ASP A 236 19.78 -8.86 -18.64
C ASP A 236 18.68 -9.08 -19.68
N GLY A 237 17.94 -8.01 -20.00
CA GLY A 237 16.88 -8.06 -21.00
C GLY A 237 15.79 -7.02 -20.77
N SER A 238 14.75 -7.08 -21.61
CA SER A 238 13.54 -6.25 -21.46
C SER A 238 12.30 -7.12 -21.54
N TRP A 239 11.36 -6.91 -20.62
CA TRP A 239 10.08 -7.61 -20.58
C TRP A 239 8.94 -6.62 -20.45
N THR A 240 7.91 -6.82 -21.27
CA THR A 240 6.71 -5.99 -21.27
C THR A 240 5.52 -6.82 -20.81
N ALA A 241 4.69 -6.23 -19.96
CA ALA A 241 3.39 -6.77 -19.62
C ALA A 241 2.34 -5.66 -19.72
N PHE A 242 1.09 -6.07 -19.94
CA PHE A 242 -0.06 -5.19 -19.81
C PHE A 242 -1.13 -5.85 -18.95
N ASP A 243 -1.96 -5.00 -18.36
CA ASP A 243 -3.15 -5.37 -17.62
C ASP A 243 -4.14 -4.20 -17.60
N TYR A 244 -5.29 -4.41 -17.00
CA TYR A 244 -6.33 -3.40 -16.89
C TYR A 244 -6.63 -3.08 -15.43
N CYS A 245 -6.70 -1.78 -15.16
CA CYS A 245 -7.48 -1.24 -14.06
C CYS A 245 -8.95 -1.19 -14.53
N ASP A 246 -9.89 -1.30 -13.60
CA ASP A 246 -11.30 -1.00 -13.85
C ASP A 246 -11.49 0.48 -14.28
N ASP A 247 -12.71 0.99 -14.18
CA ASP A 247 -13.08 2.35 -14.59
C ASP A 247 -12.43 3.48 -13.75
N ASP A 248 -12.65 4.72 -14.19
CA ASP A 248 -12.31 5.93 -13.46
C ASP A 248 -13.45 6.49 -12.59
N GLY A 249 -14.60 5.81 -12.52
CA GLY A 249 -15.79 6.28 -11.82
C GLY A 249 -16.62 7.34 -12.57
N ILE A 250 -16.20 7.74 -13.77
CA ILE A 250 -16.90 8.67 -14.66
C ILE A 250 -17.43 7.94 -15.90
N THR A 251 -16.62 7.07 -16.50
CA THR A 251 -17.04 6.13 -17.56
C THR A 251 -16.92 4.69 -17.06
N ASP A 252 -17.46 3.71 -17.81
CA ASP A 252 -17.33 2.29 -17.46
C ASP A 252 -16.13 1.60 -18.16
N ASP A 253 -15.33 2.37 -18.92
CA ASP A 253 -14.26 1.86 -19.77
C ASP A 253 -13.10 1.29 -18.94
N LEU A 254 -12.47 0.21 -19.41
CA LEU A 254 -11.25 -0.31 -18.80
C LEU A 254 -10.07 0.60 -19.14
N ILE A 255 -9.19 0.82 -18.16
CA ILE A 255 -7.98 1.64 -18.33
C ILE A 255 -6.80 0.69 -18.55
N ARG A 256 -6.14 0.80 -19.70
CA ARG A 256 -4.98 -0.02 -20.04
C ARG A 256 -3.75 0.49 -19.31
N MET A 257 -3.10 -0.41 -18.58
CA MET A 257 -1.78 -0.18 -17.99
C MET A 257 -0.76 -1.09 -18.69
N GLU A 258 0.41 -0.56 -18.96
CA GLU A 258 1.53 -1.28 -19.55
C GLU A 258 2.83 -0.86 -18.87
N VAL A 259 3.68 -1.84 -18.61
CA VAL A 259 5.01 -1.60 -18.07
C VAL A 259 6.04 -2.38 -18.88
N LYS A 260 7.18 -1.75 -19.13
CA LYS A 260 8.39 -2.38 -19.64
C LYS A 260 9.46 -2.30 -18.57
N VAL A 261 9.96 -3.45 -18.13
CA VAL A 261 11.10 -3.54 -17.20
C VAL A 261 12.33 -3.93 -18.00
N THR A 262 13.39 -3.14 -17.90
CA THR A 262 14.69 -3.40 -18.55
C THR A 262 15.77 -3.56 -17.49
N ILE A 263 16.57 -4.62 -17.59
CA ILE A 263 17.74 -4.86 -16.76
C ILE A 263 18.95 -4.87 -17.70
N ASP A 264 19.95 -4.04 -17.40
CA ASP A 264 21.20 -3.92 -18.15
C ASP A 264 22.38 -3.77 -17.19
N GLY A 265 23.08 -4.88 -16.97
CA GLY A 265 24.18 -4.97 -16.03
C GLY A 265 23.73 -4.68 -14.61
N GLU A 266 24.20 -3.58 -14.03
CA GLU A 266 23.87 -3.19 -12.65
C GLU A 266 22.71 -2.20 -12.54
N HIS A 267 21.98 -1.92 -13.63
CA HIS A 267 20.89 -0.96 -13.69
C HIS A 267 19.55 -1.61 -14.04
N MET A 268 18.47 -1.12 -13.43
CA MET A 268 17.09 -1.48 -13.75
C MET A 268 16.30 -0.23 -14.14
N GLU A 269 15.59 -0.28 -15.26
CA GLU A 269 14.68 0.76 -15.72
C GLU A 269 13.24 0.22 -15.76
N VAL A 270 12.29 1.01 -15.25
CA VAL A 270 10.86 0.71 -15.29
C VAL A 270 10.14 1.81 -16.06
N ASP A 271 9.57 1.47 -17.22
CA ASP A 271 8.92 2.41 -18.13
C ASP A 271 7.43 2.13 -18.25
N PHE A 272 6.61 3.11 -17.85
CA PHE A 272 5.14 3.07 -17.88
C PHE A 272 4.53 3.79 -19.09
N ASN A 273 5.35 4.33 -20.01
CA ASN A 273 4.87 5.13 -21.14
C ASN A 273 4.03 4.38 -22.18
N GLY A 274 3.96 3.04 -22.10
CA GLY A 274 3.01 2.23 -22.87
C GLY A 274 1.57 2.27 -22.36
N SER A 275 1.34 2.82 -21.17
CA SER A 275 0.00 2.94 -20.55
C SER A 275 -0.86 4.00 -21.22
N ASP A 276 -2.17 3.96 -20.96
CA ASP A 276 -3.07 5.04 -21.35
C ASP A 276 -2.64 6.40 -20.76
N GLY A 277 -3.15 7.48 -21.37
CA GLY A 277 -3.02 8.82 -20.81
C GLY A 277 -3.85 8.99 -19.53
N ALA A 278 -3.66 10.12 -18.85
CA ALA A 278 -4.46 10.48 -17.70
C ALA A 278 -5.97 10.48 -18.04
N VAL A 279 -6.76 9.90 -17.14
CA VAL A 279 -8.22 9.82 -17.23
C VAL A 279 -8.88 10.94 -16.42
N VAL A 280 -10.18 11.12 -16.60
CA VAL A 280 -10.92 12.23 -15.96
C VAL A 280 -11.09 11.98 -14.47
N GLY A 281 -11.47 10.75 -14.09
CA GLY A 281 -11.74 10.37 -12.70
C GLY A 281 -10.49 10.23 -11.82
N PRO A 282 -10.65 9.95 -10.50
CA PRO A 282 -9.60 10.13 -9.50
C PRO A 282 -8.58 9.00 -9.38
N VAL A 283 -8.46 8.15 -10.38
CA VAL A 283 -7.59 6.95 -10.34
C VAL A 283 -6.17 7.20 -10.88
N ASN A 284 -5.85 8.42 -11.32
CA ASN A 284 -4.52 8.77 -11.81
C ASN A 284 -3.48 8.80 -10.68
N LEU A 285 -2.25 8.41 -10.99
CA LEU A 285 -1.16 8.42 -10.01
C LEU A 285 -0.26 9.65 -10.17
N PRO A 286 0.06 10.37 -9.08
CA PRO A 286 1.16 11.31 -9.09
C PRO A 286 2.49 10.55 -9.22
N ILE A 287 3.48 11.18 -9.85
CA ILE A 287 4.78 10.54 -10.15
C ILE A 287 5.48 9.98 -8.90
N GLY A 288 5.38 10.66 -7.74
CA GLY A 288 5.95 10.16 -6.49
C GLY A 288 5.34 8.83 -6.00
N ALA A 289 4.06 8.57 -6.31
CA ALA A 289 3.42 7.29 -6.00
C ALA A 289 3.90 6.19 -6.95
N THR A 290 4.03 6.50 -8.25
CA THR A 290 4.63 5.61 -9.26
C THR A 290 6.07 5.25 -8.91
N GLU A 291 6.85 6.23 -8.44
CA GLU A 291 8.22 6.00 -7.97
C GLU A 291 8.25 5.05 -6.77
N SER A 292 7.37 5.27 -5.80
CA SER A 292 7.27 4.45 -4.60
C SER A 292 6.94 2.99 -4.91
N LEU A 293 6.00 2.79 -5.84
CA LEU A 293 5.61 1.48 -6.32
C LEU A 293 6.81 0.69 -6.87
N ALA A 294 7.55 1.29 -7.82
CA ALA A 294 8.68 0.63 -8.44
C ALA A 294 9.83 0.39 -7.43
N LYS A 295 10.06 1.33 -6.50
CA LYS A 295 11.01 1.15 -5.39
C LYS A 295 10.67 -0.05 -4.51
N ALA A 296 9.39 -0.30 -4.22
CA ALA A 296 8.97 -1.44 -3.41
C ALA A 296 9.35 -2.78 -4.06
N ILE A 297 9.08 -2.92 -5.37
CA ILE A 297 9.40 -4.13 -6.14
C ILE A 297 10.91 -4.27 -6.33
N TYR A 298 11.60 -3.18 -6.63
CA TYR A 298 13.06 -3.20 -6.71
C TYR A 298 13.68 -3.65 -5.37
N LYS A 299 13.15 -3.18 -4.24
CA LYS A 299 13.61 -3.56 -2.91
C LYS A 299 13.37 -5.04 -2.63
N GLU A 300 12.20 -5.56 -3.02
CA GLU A 300 11.85 -6.98 -2.96
C GLU A 300 12.88 -7.85 -3.71
N LEU A 301 13.26 -7.45 -4.92
CA LEU A 301 14.18 -8.20 -5.78
C LEU A 301 15.63 -8.13 -5.30
N THR A 302 16.04 -7.01 -4.71
CA THR A 302 17.47 -6.74 -4.47
C THR A 302 17.88 -6.92 -3.02
N THR A 303 17.18 -6.28 -2.08
CA THR A 303 17.65 -6.09 -0.70
C THR A 303 16.52 -6.23 0.33
N ALA A 304 15.59 -7.16 0.12
CA ALA A 304 14.35 -7.31 0.88
C ALA A 304 14.49 -7.44 2.41
N ARG A 305 15.68 -7.82 2.92
CA ARG A 305 15.94 -8.06 4.35
C ARG A 305 16.73 -6.93 5.02
N GLU A 306 17.13 -5.91 4.28
CA GLU A 306 17.91 -4.79 4.81
C GLU A 306 17.03 -3.56 5.04
N PRO A 307 17.22 -2.80 6.13
CA PRO A 307 16.54 -1.51 6.31
C PRO A 307 16.81 -0.57 5.15
N SER A 308 15.78 0.10 4.64
CA SER A 308 15.92 0.98 3.47
C SER A 308 16.75 2.22 3.77
N ASN A 309 17.42 2.72 2.73
CA ASN A 309 18.15 3.98 2.69
C ASN A 309 18.29 4.39 1.22
N ALA A 310 18.67 5.64 0.96
CA ALA A 310 18.72 6.20 -0.40
C ALA A 310 19.60 5.40 -1.37
N GLY A 311 20.68 4.79 -0.86
CA GLY A 311 21.62 4.03 -1.68
C GLY A 311 20.98 2.83 -2.37
N HIS A 312 20.02 2.17 -1.70
CA HIS A 312 19.34 1.01 -2.24
C HIS A 312 18.62 1.27 -3.56
N TYR A 313 18.31 2.52 -3.92
CA TYR A 313 17.50 2.83 -5.10
C TYR A 313 18.29 3.54 -6.21
N ARG A 314 19.60 3.78 -6.04
CA ARG A 314 20.42 4.58 -6.97
C ARG A 314 20.62 3.94 -8.36
N ALA A 315 20.28 2.66 -8.51
CA ALA A 315 20.36 1.93 -9.77
C ALA A 315 18.99 1.58 -10.35
N LEU A 316 17.95 2.29 -9.91
CA LEU A 316 16.59 2.21 -10.42
C LEU A 316 16.23 3.51 -11.14
N ASP A 317 15.89 3.40 -12.42
CA ASP A 317 15.36 4.49 -13.24
C ASP A 317 13.87 4.25 -13.52
N ILE A 318 13.06 5.32 -13.46
CA ILE A 318 11.60 5.21 -13.57
C ILE A 318 11.13 6.25 -14.59
N LYS A 319 10.33 5.79 -15.56
CA LYS A 319 9.83 6.62 -16.65
C LYS A 319 8.31 6.60 -16.71
N ALA A 320 7.74 7.80 -16.66
CA ALA A 320 6.37 8.09 -17.02
C ALA A 320 6.33 9.57 -17.44
N ASP A 321 5.90 9.85 -18.65
CA ASP A 321 5.87 11.19 -19.22
C ASP A 321 4.71 11.99 -18.61
N PRO A 322 4.84 13.31 -18.38
CA PRO A 322 3.77 14.13 -17.83
C PRO A 322 2.46 13.98 -18.62
N GLY A 323 1.36 13.64 -17.93
CA GLY A 323 0.07 13.36 -18.55
C GLY A 323 -0.19 11.89 -18.87
N ASN A 324 0.76 10.99 -18.59
CA ASN A 324 0.53 9.55 -18.52
C ASN A 324 -0.36 9.20 -17.30
N PHE A 325 -1.08 8.08 -17.32
CA PHE A 325 -1.85 7.58 -16.18
C PHE A 325 -1.01 7.45 -14.88
N PHE A 326 0.29 7.17 -15.04
CA PHE A 326 1.29 7.07 -13.97
C PHE A 326 2.04 8.38 -13.66
N HIS A 327 1.65 9.49 -14.29
CA HIS A 327 2.22 10.82 -14.05
C HIS A 327 1.15 11.90 -14.24
N ALA A 328 0.23 11.95 -13.28
CA ALA A 328 -0.79 12.97 -13.20
C ALA A 328 -0.16 14.38 -13.16
N VAL A 329 -0.75 15.31 -13.90
CA VAL A 329 -0.39 16.73 -13.91
C VAL A 329 -1.58 17.56 -13.52
N TYR A 330 -1.35 18.64 -12.77
CA TYR A 330 -2.42 19.52 -12.33
C TYR A 330 -3.27 20.02 -13.51
N PRO A 331 -4.62 20.01 -13.42
CA PRO A 331 -5.46 19.74 -12.24
C PRO A 331 -6.10 18.34 -12.20
N VAL A 332 -5.51 17.33 -12.85
CA VAL A 332 -6.07 15.95 -12.91
C VAL A 332 -6.36 15.39 -11.52
N ALA A 333 -7.51 14.74 -11.36
CA ALA A 333 -7.96 14.11 -10.11
C ALA A 333 -7.11 12.86 -9.75
N THR A 334 -6.82 12.68 -8.46
CA THR A 334 -5.87 11.65 -7.96
C THR A 334 -6.31 10.98 -6.66
N PHE A 335 -7.57 11.10 -6.23
CA PHE A 335 -8.00 10.65 -4.90
C PHE A 335 -7.90 9.14 -4.64
N THR A 336 -8.22 8.29 -5.62
CA THR A 336 -8.43 6.84 -5.46
C THR A 336 -7.34 6.04 -6.17
N GLN A 337 -6.12 6.10 -5.63
CA GLN A 337 -4.88 5.60 -6.23
C GLN A 337 -4.71 4.06 -6.20
N TRP A 338 -5.81 3.30 -6.18
CA TRP A 338 -5.81 1.83 -6.25
C TRP A 338 -5.18 1.29 -7.54
N SER A 339 -5.12 2.11 -8.59
CA SER A 339 -4.33 1.87 -9.80
C SER A 339 -2.87 1.49 -9.48
N GLY A 340 -2.27 2.05 -8.43
CA GLY A 340 -0.92 1.72 -7.99
C GLY A 340 -0.80 0.29 -7.47
N ILE A 341 -1.84 -0.23 -6.81
CA ILE A 341 -1.89 -1.61 -6.33
C ILE A 341 -1.97 -2.57 -7.51
N VAL A 342 -2.84 -2.30 -8.48
CA VAL A 342 -2.95 -3.13 -9.69
C VAL A 342 -1.65 -3.06 -10.51
N ALA A 343 -0.97 -1.92 -10.53
CA ALA A 343 0.30 -1.77 -11.21
C ALA A 343 1.47 -2.53 -10.53
N PHE A 344 1.37 -2.83 -9.23
CA PHE A 344 2.30 -3.72 -8.53
C PHE A 344 2.31 -5.11 -9.16
N GLU A 345 1.11 -5.67 -9.31
CA GLU A 345 0.86 -6.97 -9.95
C GLU A 345 1.29 -6.96 -11.42
N LEU A 346 1.10 -5.84 -12.12
CA LEU A 346 1.55 -5.67 -13.50
C LEU A 346 3.08 -5.75 -13.65
N MET A 347 3.83 -5.12 -12.75
CA MET A 347 5.29 -5.22 -12.75
C MET A 347 5.77 -6.63 -12.42
N HIS A 348 5.15 -7.30 -11.44
CA HIS A 348 5.40 -8.73 -11.18
C HIS A 348 5.11 -9.58 -12.42
N LYS A 349 4.02 -9.32 -13.15
CA LYS A 349 3.69 -10.02 -14.40
C LYS A 349 4.76 -9.85 -15.48
N ALA A 350 5.40 -8.69 -15.57
CA ALA A 350 6.52 -8.48 -16.49
C ALA A 350 7.74 -9.32 -16.08
N LEU A 351 8.09 -9.30 -14.79
CA LEU A 351 9.25 -9.99 -14.23
C LEU A 351 9.09 -11.52 -14.18
N ALA A 352 7.87 -12.03 -13.99
CA ALA A 352 7.56 -13.46 -13.97
C ALA A 352 7.86 -14.16 -15.31
N GLN A 353 8.06 -13.40 -16.40
CA GLN A 353 8.48 -13.95 -17.69
C GLN A 353 9.92 -14.48 -17.67
N VAL A 354 10.73 -14.07 -16.70
CA VAL A 354 12.16 -14.44 -16.60
C VAL A 354 12.59 -14.89 -15.20
N LEU A 355 11.87 -14.48 -14.15
CA LEU A 355 12.20 -14.81 -12.77
C LEU A 355 11.22 -15.84 -12.19
N ASP A 356 11.69 -17.08 -12.01
CA ASP A 356 10.93 -18.16 -11.37
C ASP A 356 10.57 -17.87 -9.88
N SER A 357 11.20 -16.88 -9.26
CA SER A 357 10.95 -16.46 -7.88
C SER A 357 9.68 -15.63 -7.71
N ILE A 358 9.13 -15.07 -8.80
CA ILE A 358 7.90 -14.28 -8.75
C ILE A 358 6.70 -15.24 -8.72
N PRO A 359 5.81 -15.12 -7.72
CA PRO A 359 4.59 -15.93 -7.67
C PRO A 359 3.59 -15.48 -8.75
N ALA A 360 2.52 -16.26 -8.90
CA ALA A 360 1.34 -15.81 -9.65
C ALA A 360 0.69 -14.56 -9.00
N SER A 361 -0.37 -14.03 -9.62
CA SER A 361 -1.00 -12.82 -9.10
C SER A 361 -1.62 -13.02 -7.71
N SER A 362 -1.46 -12.05 -6.80
CA SER A 362 -2.05 -12.10 -5.47
C SER A 362 -3.32 -11.26 -5.43
N GLY A 363 -4.49 -11.87 -5.68
CA GLY A 363 -5.80 -11.20 -5.62
C GLY A 363 -6.03 -10.09 -6.65
N GLY A 364 -4.97 -9.60 -7.30
CA GLY A 364 -4.95 -8.56 -8.33
C GLY A 364 -5.16 -7.12 -7.82
N ASP A 365 -5.57 -6.96 -6.56
CA ASP A 365 -5.81 -5.69 -5.88
C ASP A 365 -5.94 -5.91 -4.36
N GLU A 366 -6.02 -4.84 -3.57
CA GLU A 366 -6.43 -4.87 -2.16
C GLU A 366 -7.87 -4.35 -2.01
N PRO A 367 -8.86 -5.26 -2.05
CA PRO A 367 -10.25 -4.91 -1.87
C PRO A 367 -10.55 -4.50 -0.43
N GLY A 368 -11.43 -3.52 -0.27
CA GLY A 368 -11.91 -3.10 1.05
C GLY A 368 -13.31 -2.51 1.02
N PHE A 369 -13.71 -2.00 2.17
CA PHE A 369 -14.87 -1.12 2.29
C PHE A 369 -14.61 0.03 3.26
N MET A 370 -15.29 1.14 3.02
CA MET A 370 -15.42 2.23 3.98
C MET A 370 -16.90 2.42 4.30
N ALA A 371 -17.23 2.53 5.57
CA ALA A 371 -18.58 2.74 6.07
C ALA A 371 -18.68 4.09 6.77
N LEU A 372 -19.75 4.81 6.46
CA LEU A 372 -20.06 6.12 7.01
C LEU A 372 -21.45 6.11 7.59
N GLY A 373 -21.68 6.91 8.62
CA GLY A 373 -23.01 7.08 9.18
C GLY A 373 -22.99 7.90 10.45
N HIS A 374 -24.16 7.98 11.07
CA HIS A 374 -24.35 8.59 12.36
C HIS A 374 -24.66 7.50 13.38
N ASP A 375 -23.93 7.49 14.50
CA ASP A 375 -24.16 6.52 15.57
C ASP A 375 -25.13 7.09 16.62
N PRO A 376 -26.38 6.60 16.68
CA PRO A 376 -27.37 7.10 17.63
C PRO A 376 -27.04 6.75 19.08
N ARG A 377 -26.06 5.86 19.34
CA ARG A 377 -25.61 5.51 20.70
C ARG A 377 -24.73 6.61 21.30
N THR A 378 -23.99 7.32 20.46
CA THR A 378 -22.99 8.32 20.85
C THR A 378 -23.33 9.73 20.36
N ASP A 379 -24.35 9.86 19.51
CA ASP A 379 -24.74 11.12 18.84
C ASP A 379 -23.57 11.72 18.05
N ALA A 380 -22.82 10.86 17.36
CA ALA A 380 -21.62 11.24 16.63
C ALA A 380 -21.56 10.58 15.24
N ASP A 381 -21.02 11.32 14.28
CA ASP A 381 -20.72 10.76 12.96
C ASP A 381 -19.48 9.87 13.02
N TYR A 382 -19.47 8.82 12.21
CA TYR A 382 -18.33 7.94 12.06
C TYR A 382 -17.98 7.77 10.57
N VAL A 383 -16.69 7.56 10.34
CA VAL A 383 -16.13 7.03 9.09
C VAL A 383 -15.15 5.95 9.51
N ILE A 384 -15.34 4.73 9.03
CA ILE A 384 -14.48 3.60 9.34
C ILE A 384 -14.13 2.83 8.08
N SER A 385 -12.89 2.34 8.01
CA SER A 385 -12.37 1.62 6.85
C SER A 385 -11.85 0.25 7.26
N ASN A 386 -11.85 -0.68 6.31
CA ASN A 386 -11.23 -1.98 6.44
C ASN A 386 -10.67 -2.46 5.10
N ASN A 387 -9.40 -2.84 5.10
CA ASN A 387 -8.74 -3.56 4.01
C ASN A 387 -8.91 -5.06 4.26
N GLU A 388 -9.37 -5.80 3.26
CA GLU A 388 -9.60 -7.23 3.41
C GLU A 388 -8.38 -8.05 2.98
N GLY A 389 -8.24 -9.20 3.63
CA GLY A 389 -7.32 -10.23 3.15
C GLY A 389 -7.76 -10.80 1.79
N ILE A 390 -6.77 -11.11 0.97
CA ILE A 390 -6.87 -11.75 -0.35
C ILE A 390 -6.14 -13.10 -0.35
N GLY A 391 -6.32 -13.87 -1.43
CA GLY A 391 -5.42 -14.98 -1.71
C GLY A 391 -4.12 -14.52 -2.37
N TRP A 392 -2.97 -14.91 -1.82
CA TRP A 392 -1.69 -14.70 -2.49
C TRP A 392 -1.50 -15.68 -3.64
N GLY A 393 -0.77 -15.29 -4.67
CA GLY A 393 -0.47 -16.17 -5.79
C GLY A 393 0.40 -17.36 -5.41
N ALA A 394 0.21 -18.48 -6.12
CA ALA A 394 1.04 -19.66 -5.95
C ALA A 394 2.46 -19.43 -6.52
N GLY A 395 3.46 -19.96 -5.83
CA GLY A 395 4.84 -19.96 -6.29
C GLY A 395 5.22 -21.27 -6.97
N ARG A 396 6.43 -21.29 -7.55
CA ARG A 396 6.97 -22.49 -8.20
C ARG A 396 7.00 -23.72 -7.31
N ASP A 397 7.22 -23.51 -6.01
CA ASP A 397 7.51 -24.54 -5.00
C ASP A 397 6.52 -24.53 -3.81
N HIS A 398 5.50 -23.67 -3.81
CA HIS A 398 4.54 -23.59 -2.71
C HIS A 398 3.16 -23.05 -3.13
N ASP A 399 2.13 -23.44 -2.38
CA ASP A 399 0.80 -22.83 -2.46
C ASP A 399 0.83 -21.36 -2.01
N GLY A 400 -0.11 -20.59 -2.52
CA GLY A 400 -0.35 -19.23 -2.06
C GLY A 400 -0.96 -19.18 -0.66
N ALA A 401 -0.61 -18.16 0.12
CA ALA A 401 -1.18 -17.95 1.44
C ALA A 401 -2.63 -17.45 1.37
N ASN A 402 -3.50 -18.00 2.21
CA ASN A 402 -4.91 -17.62 2.29
C ASN A 402 -5.10 -16.33 3.10
N ALA A 403 -6.03 -15.47 2.68
CA ALA A 403 -6.52 -14.30 3.45
C ALA A 403 -5.45 -13.37 4.02
N GLN A 404 -4.42 -13.06 3.22
CA GLN A 404 -3.34 -12.13 3.60
C GLN A 404 -3.57 -10.74 3.00
N GLN A 405 -2.99 -9.69 3.60
CA GLN A 405 -2.98 -8.36 2.97
C GLN A 405 -2.19 -8.39 1.67
N HIS A 406 -2.54 -7.52 0.73
CA HIS A 406 -1.89 -7.51 -0.58
C HIS A 406 -0.36 -7.27 -0.44
N PRO A 407 0.52 -7.88 -1.25
CA PRO A 407 1.97 -7.72 -1.09
C PRO A 407 2.46 -6.27 -1.10
N SER A 408 1.82 -5.40 -1.88
CA SER A 408 2.08 -3.94 -1.89
C SER A 408 1.75 -3.23 -0.57
N GLN A 409 1.05 -3.90 0.34
CA GLN A 409 0.64 -3.42 1.67
C GLN A 409 0.87 -4.47 2.77
N SER A 410 1.88 -5.33 2.61
CA SER A 410 2.10 -6.52 3.45
C SER A 410 2.27 -6.29 4.98
N VAL A 411 2.41 -5.04 5.41
CA VAL A 411 2.53 -4.63 6.82
C VAL A 411 1.24 -4.04 7.41
N VAL A 412 0.24 -3.81 6.56
CA VAL A 412 -1.10 -3.38 6.94
C VAL A 412 -1.86 -4.52 7.64
N ARG A 413 -2.93 -4.18 8.35
CA ARG A 413 -3.81 -5.14 9.04
C ARG A 413 -5.26 -4.87 8.70
N ASN A 414 -6.08 -5.92 8.74
CA ASN A 414 -7.52 -5.74 8.76
C ASN A 414 -7.98 -5.26 10.15
N THR A 415 -9.14 -4.64 10.19
CA THR A 415 -9.69 -4.13 11.45
C THR A 415 -10.46 -5.25 12.17
N PRO A 416 -10.25 -5.47 13.47
CA PRO A 416 -11.03 -6.45 14.23
C PRO A 416 -12.53 -6.17 14.16
N VAL A 417 -13.35 -7.22 14.03
CA VAL A 417 -14.82 -7.11 13.97
C VAL A 417 -15.36 -6.36 15.19
N GLU A 418 -14.85 -6.67 16.38
CA GLU A 418 -15.25 -6.01 17.63
C GLU A 418 -15.01 -4.49 17.59
N VAL A 419 -13.91 -4.05 16.96
CA VAL A 419 -13.62 -2.61 16.79
C VAL A 419 -14.60 -1.98 15.81
N LEU A 420 -14.87 -2.65 14.68
CA LEU A 420 -15.81 -2.16 13.67
C LEU A 420 -17.24 -2.01 14.23
N GLU A 421 -17.75 -3.01 14.95
CA GLU A 421 -19.10 -2.96 15.56
C GLU A 421 -19.18 -2.01 16.76
N HIS A 422 -18.07 -1.81 17.47
CA HIS A 422 -18.03 -0.85 18.57
C HIS A 422 -18.03 0.59 18.06
N LYS A 423 -17.31 0.88 16.97
CA LYS A 423 -17.09 2.24 16.45
C LYS A 423 -18.09 2.69 15.39
N ALA A 424 -18.87 1.77 14.82
CA ALA A 424 -19.84 2.06 13.77
C ALA A 424 -21.17 1.33 14.01
N THR A 425 -22.22 1.69 13.28
CA THR A 425 -23.52 1.02 13.33
C THR A 425 -23.58 -0.17 12.38
N LEU A 426 -22.61 -1.07 12.51
CA LEU A 426 -22.45 -2.27 11.68
C LEU A 426 -22.61 -3.52 12.53
N PHE A 427 -23.08 -4.61 11.91
CA PHE A 427 -23.09 -5.95 12.48
C PHE A 427 -22.58 -6.96 11.46
N HIS A 428 -21.56 -7.72 11.84
CA HIS A 428 -20.91 -8.70 10.97
C HIS A 428 -21.62 -10.04 11.10
N GLU A 429 -22.26 -10.48 10.01
CA GLU A 429 -23.00 -11.74 9.99
C GLU A 429 -22.07 -12.91 9.64
N ARG A 430 -21.07 -12.67 8.79
CA ARG A 430 -20.09 -13.68 8.35
C ARG A 430 -18.71 -13.08 8.11
N LEU A 431 -17.69 -13.87 8.43
CA LEU A 431 -16.31 -13.68 8.00
C LEU A 431 -15.67 -15.06 7.81
N GLU A 432 -15.42 -15.44 6.57
CA GLU A 432 -14.97 -16.80 6.23
C GLU A 432 -14.05 -16.80 5.00
N LEU A 433 -13.25 -17.86 4.86
CA LEU A 433 -12.57 -18.15 3.59
C LEU A 433 -13.60 -18.54 2.53
N ILE A 434 -13.35 -18.20 1.27
CA ILE A 434 -14.20 -18.60 0.15
C ILE A 434 -13.65 -19.91 -0.43
N PRO A 435 -14.33 -21.06 -0.25
CA PRO A 435 -13.90 -22.31 -0.89
C PRO A 435 -13.80 -22.14 -2.40
N ASP A 436 -12.82 -22.82 -3.01
CA ASP A 436 -12.58 -22.82 -4.46
C ASP A 436 -12.17 -21.47 -5.07
N SER A 437 -11.96 -20.41 -4.28
CA SER A 437 -11.61 -19.09 -4.82
C SER A 437 -10.16 -18.98 -5.29
N GLY A 438 -9.28 -19.84 -4.79
CA GLY A 438 -7.86 -19.86 -5.16
C GLY A 438 -7.67 -20.52 -6.52
N GLY A 439 -6.93 -19.87 -7.42
CA GLY A 439 -6.61 -20.38 -8.74
C GLY A 439 -5.96 -21.76 -8.64
N ALA A 440 -6.52 -22.73 -9.37
CA ALA A 440 -6.05 -24.10 -9.32
C ALA A 440 -4.70 -24.25 -10.01
N GLY A 441 -3.84 -25.13 -9.49
CA GLY A 441 -2.57 -25.46 -10.12
C GLY A 441 -1.88 -26.61 -9.39
N ARG A 442 -0.72 -27.02 -9.88
CA ARG A 442 0.18 -27.90 -9.11
C ARG A 442 0.36 -27.33 -7.71
N HIS A 443 0.58 -26.02 -7.64
CA HIS A 443 0.40 -25.22 -6.44
C HIS A 443 -0.82 -24.31 -6.60
N ARG A 444 -1.68 -24.32 -5.58
CA ARG A 444 -2.96 -23.59 -5.57
C ARG A 444 -2.72 -22.17 -5.07
N GLY A 445 -3.33 -21.18 -5.71
CA GLY A 445 -3.37 -19.83 -5.18
C GLY A 445 -4.12 -19.76 -3.85
N GLY A 446 -3.79 -18.81 -2.99
CA GLY A 446 -4.46 -18.61 -1.71
C GLY A 446 -5.95 -18.33 -1.88
N LEU A 447 -6.73 -18.61 -0.84
CA LEU A 447 -8.16 -18.32 -0.79
C LEU A 447 -8.39 -16.85 -0.44
N GLY A 448 -9.43 -16.27 -1.05
CA GLY A 448 -10.02 -15.00 -0.66
C GLY A 448 -10.97 -15.15 0.53
N VAL A 449 -11.60 -14.04 0.88
CA VAL A 449 -12.42 -13.85 2.08
C VAL A 449 -13.80 -13.33 1.69
N LEU A 450 -14.83 -13.86 2.33
CA LEU A 450 -16.18 -13.32 2.33
C LEU A 450 -16.45 -12.62 3.66
N ARG A 451 -16.89 -11.37 3.58
CA ARG A 451 -17.46 -10.62 4.71
C ARG A 451 -18.88 -10.20 4.40
N GLU A 452 -19.81 -10.51 5.29
CA GLU A 452 -21.20 -10.05 5.20
C GLU A 452 -21.50 -9.12 6.37
N VAL A 453 -21.98 -7.91 6.07
CA VAL A 453 -22.23 -6.87 7.06
C VAL A 453 -23.61 -6.28 6.87
N ARG A 454 -24.34 -6.15 7.98
CA ARG A 454 -25.63 -5.49 8.09
C ARG A 454 -25.51 -4.12 8.75
N TYR A 455 -26.16 -3.12 8.18
CA TYR A 455 -26.30 -1.80 8.80
C TYR A 455 -27.36 -1.84 9.89
N LEU A 456 -27.05 -1.27 11.06
CA LEU A 456 -27.97 -1.14 12.20
C LEU A 456 -28.66 0.22 12.25
N ALA A 457 -28.13 1.22 11.53
CA ALA A 457 -28.72 2.52 11.31
C ALA A 457 -28.50 2.93 9.84
N ASP A 458 -29.17 3.99 9.39
CA ASP A 458 -28.93 4.54 8.05
C ASP A 458 -27.49 5.07 7.90
N GLY A 459 -26.89 4.89 6.72
CA GLY A 459 -25.51 5.29 6.45
C GLY A 459 -25.13 5.15 4.98
N GLU A 460 -23.84 5.08 4.69
CA GLU A 460 -23.29 4.87 3.34
C GLU A 460 -22.14 3.86 3.37
N VAL A 461 -22.03 3.05 2.33
CA VAL A 461 -20.87 2.18 2.09
C VAL A 461 -20.17 2.57 0.81
N LEU A 462 -18.85 2.55 0.85
CA LEU A 462 -17.96 2.65 -0.31
C LEU A 462 -17.27 1.30 -0.48
N SER A 463 -17.45 0.68 -1.64
CA SER A 463 -16.62 -0.43 -2.09
C SER A 463 -15.34 0.15 -2.71
N MET A 464 -14.18 -0.40 -2.33
CA MET A 464 -12.86 0.04 -2.81
C MET A 464 -12.20 -1.12 -3.55
N LYS A 465 -12.32 -1.16 -4.88
CA LYS A 465 -11.79 -2.22 -5.76
C LYS A 465 -11.59 -1.67 -7.17
N LYS A 466 -10.43 -1.92 -7.77
CA LYS A 466 -10.13 -1.61 -9.17
C LYS A 466 -9.73 -2.83 -10.00
N LYS A 467 -9.92 -4.04 -9.43
CA LYS A 467 -9.75 -5.33 -10.10
C LYS A 467 -10.99 -6.23 -9.97
N SER A 468 -12.15 -5.69 -10.35
CA SER A 468 -13.44 -6.39 -10.32
C SER A 468 -13.92 -6.86 -11.69
N LYS A 469 -13.40 -6.27 -12.78
CA LYS A 469 -13.79 -6.62 -14.17
C LYS A 469 -12.83 -7.59 -14.85
N THR A 470 -11.63 -7.78 -14.30
CA THR A 470 -10.58 -8.66 -14.86
C THR A 470 -10.01 -9.60 -13.81
N ARG A 471 -9.54 -10.78 -14.24
CA ARG A 471 -9.08 -11.85 -13.36
C ARG A 471 -7.61 -11.69 -12.96
N PRO A 472 -7.23 -12.08 -11.73
CA PRO A 472 -5.82 -12.23 -11.35
C PRO A 472 -5.15 -13.32 -12.20
N TRP A 473 -3.99 -12.98 -12.77
CA TRP A 473 -3.27 -13.86 -13.71
C TRP A 473 -2.59 -15.04 -13.00
N ALA A 474 -2.42 -16.14 -13.74
CA ALA A 474 -1.80 -17.37 -13.29
C ALA A 474 -0.49 -17.67 -14.03
N LEU A 475 0.26 -18.68 -13.58
CA LEU A 475 1.58 -19.01 -14.15
C LEU A 475 1.71 -20.48 -14.57
N HIS A 476 2.45 -20.70 -15.65
CA HIS A 476 2.89 -22.02 -16.15
C HIS A 476 1.78 -23.09 -16.24
N GLY A 477 0.58 -22.72 -16.68
CA GLY A 477 -0.55 -23.65 -16.81
C GLY A 477 -1.46 -23.74 -15.58
N GLY A 478 -1.18 -22.96 -14.54
CA GLY A 478 -2.15 -22.69 -13.47
C GLY A 478 -3.37 -21.92 -13.99
N GLN A 479 -4.45 -21.97 -13.22
CA GLN A 479 -5.71 -21.30 -13.51
C GLN A 479 -5.83 -19.99 -12.75
N GLU A 480 -6.51 -19.03 -13.37
CA GLU A 480 -6.85 -17.73 -12.80
C GLU A 480 -7.94 -17.88 -11.73
N SER A 481 -7.96 -16.97 -10.75
CA SER A 481 -9.05 -16.87 -9.78
C SER A 481 -10.18 -15.96 -10.29
N GLU A 482 -11.36 -16.07 -9.69
CA GLU A 482 -12.45 -15.11 -9.94
C GLU A 482 -12.10 -13.74 -9.33
N PRO A 483 -12.54 -12.62 -9.95
CA PRO A 483 -12.23 -11.28 -9.48
C PRO A 483 -12.93 -10.94 -8.17
N SER A 484 -12.42 -9.92 -7.47
CA SER A 484 -13.04 -9.39 -6.26
C SER A 484 -14.36 -8.68 -6.61
N GLU A 485 -15.39 -8.82 -5.78
CA GLU A 485 -16.67 -8.14 -5.96
C GLU A 485 -17.26 -7.67 -4.62
N MET A 486 -18.13 -6.65 -4.68
CA MET A 486 -19.08 -6.39 -3.60
C MET A 486 -20.51 -6.53 -4.13
N VAL A 487 -21.35 -7.24 -3.39
CA VAL A 487 -22.78 -7.32 -3.63
C VAL A 487 -23.50 -6.42 -2.63
N LEU A 488 -24.15 -5.38 -3.13
CA LEU A 488 -25.00 -4.48 -2.34
C LEU A 488 -26.44 -5.02 -2.31
N TRP A 489 -27.08 -4.92 -1.15
CA TRP A 489 -28.48 -5.32 -0.92
C TRP A 489 -28.80 -6.74 -1.41
N PRO A 490 -28.01 -7.75 -1.00
CA PRO A 490 -28.18 -9.13 -1.45
C PRO A 490 -29.60 -9.63 -1.13
N GLU A 491 -30.12 -10.52 -1.98
CA GLU A 491 -31.44 -11.15 -1.83
C GLU A 491 -32.62 -10.16 -1.87
N THR A 492 -32.43 -9.01 -2.52
CA THR A 492 -33.49 -8.02 -2.78
C THR A 492 -33.59 -7.72 -4.27
N GLU A 493 -34.69 -7.10 -4.71
CA GLU A 493 -34.88 -6.70 -6.12
C GLU A 493 -33.88 -5.62 -6.60
N ARG A 494 -33.25 -4.90 -5.66
CA ARG A 494 -32.24 -3.87 -5.95
C ARG A 494 -30.80 -4.38 -5.86
N ALA A 495 -30.59 -5.69 -5.70
CA ALA A 495 -29.26 -6.26 -5.55
C ALA A 495 -28.33 -5.85 -6.70
N LYS A 496 -27.10 -5.44 -6.38
CA LYS A 496 -26.14 -4.94 -7.38
C LYS A 496 -24.73 -5.44 -7.07
N ARG A 497 -24.04 -5.98 -8.09
CA ARG A 497 -22.60 -6.25 -8.04
C ARG A 497 -21.83 -5.02 -8.47
N VAL A 498 -20.80 -4.66 -7.72
CA VAL A 498 -20.03 -3.43 -7.94
C VAL A 498 -18.53 -3.64 -7.73
N GLY A 499 -17.73 -2.87 -8.49
CA GLY A 499 -16.30 -2.62 -8.23
C GLY A 499 -16.14 -1.49 -7.21
N MET A 500 -15.47 -0.40 -7.59
CA MET A 500 -15.44 0.83 -6.79
C MET A 500 -16.80 1.57 -6.91
N TYR A 501 -17.49 1.78 -5.79
CA TYR A 501 -18.83 2.35 -5.81
C TYR A 501 -19.26 2.90 -4.45
N ARG A 502 -20.06 3.98 -4.45
CA ARG A 502 -20.70 4.55 -3.25
C ARG A 502 -22.19 4.27 -3.27
N ALA A 503 -22.73 3.77 -2.15
CA ALA A 503 -24.15 3.47 -2.01
C ALA A 503 -24.71 3.88 -0.65
N ALA A 504 -25.93 4.42 -0.66
CA ALA A 504 -26.70 4.69 0.54
C ALA A 504 -27.30 3.40 1.11
N MET A 505 -27.19 3.22 2.42
CA MET A 505 -27.64 2.04 3.15
C MET A 505 -28.71 2.43 4.17
N LYS A 506 -29.78 1.64 4.25
CA LYS A 506 -30.81 1.76 5.29
C LYS A 506 -30.55 0.77 6.41
N ALA A 507 -31.07 1.06 7.60
CA ALA A 507 -31.07 0.08 8.69
C ALA A 507 -31.68 -1.25 8.21
N GLY A 508 -30.95 -2.35 8.42
CA GLY A 508 -31.30 -3.69 7.95
C GLY A 508 -30.69 -4.06 6.59
N ASP A 509 -30.20 -3.11 5.81
CA ASP A 509 -29.52 -3.40 4.55
C ASP A 509 -28.20 -4.12 4.80
N ARG A 510 -27.82 -4.98 3.84
CA ARG A 510 -26.57 -5.74 3.86
C ARG A 510 -25.69 -5.43 2.68
N PHE A 511 -24.38 -5.62 2.86
CA PHE A 511 -23.45 -5.83 1.76
C PHE A 511 -22.64 -7.10 1.99
N VAL A 512 -22.24 -7.76 0.91
CA VAL A 512 -21.34 -8.91 0.92
C VAL A 512 -20.09 -8.55 0.13
N ASN A 513 -18.96 -8.49 0.82
CA ASN A 513 -17.66 -8.22 0.26
C ASN A 513 -16.94 -9.55 -0.01
N ARG A 514 -16.54 -9.82 -1.25
CA ARG A 514 -15.86 -11.04 -1.67
C ARG A 514 -14.52 -10.67 -2.29
N THR A 515 -13.43 -11.17 -1.73
CA THR A 515 -12.10 -10.93 -2.27
C THR A 515 -11.66 -12.07 -3.18
N ALA A 516 -10.83 -11.73 -4.16
CA ALA A 516 -10.25 -12.71 -5.07
C ALA A 516 -9.24 -13.62 -4.35
N GLY A 517 -9.14 -14.85 -4.83
CA GLY A 517 -7.99 -15.70 -4.51
C GLY A 517 -6.75 -15.32 -5.33
N GLY A 518 -5.63 -15.98 -5.07
CA GLY A 518 -4.43 -15.84 -5.89
C GLY A 518 -4.49 -16.71 -7.15
N GLY A 519 -3.68 -16.39 -8.15
CA GLY A 519 -3.50 -17.24 -9.32
C GLY A 519 -2.81 -18.56 -8.98
N GLY A 520 -3.12 -19.63 -9.71
CA GLY A 520 -2.45 -20.92 -9.58
C GLY A 520 -1.10 -20.99 -10.31
N TYR A 521 -0.30 -22.00 -9.96
CA TYR A 521 0.98 -22.30 -10.62
C TYR A 521 1.02 -23.75 -11.08
N GLY A 522 1.35 -23.99 -12.36
CA GLY A 522 1.49 -25.33 -12.92
C GLY A 522 0.15 -26.03 -13.21
N ASP A 523 0.17 -27.12 -13.98
CA ASP A 523 -1.03 -27.91 -14.28
C ASP A 523 -1.66 -28.48 -12.99
N PRO A 524 -2.96 -28.22 -12.71
CA PRO A 524 -3.68 -28.81 -11.59
C PRO A 524 -3.59 -30.34 -11.48
N LEU A 525 -3.49 -31.06 -12.60
CA LEU A 525 -3.38 -32.53 -12.61
C LEU A 525 -2.03 -33.02 -12.03
N GLU A 526 -1.00 -32.18 -12.00
CA GLU A 526 0.29 -32.46 -11.37
C GLU A 526 0.25 -32.28 -9.84
N ARG A 527 -0.78 -31.65 -9.27
CA ARG A 527 -0.88 -31.43 -7.82
C ARG A 527 -0.90 -32.76 -7.08
N ASN A 528 -0.08 -32.90 -6.02
CA ASN A 528 -0.07 -34.09 -5.17
C ASN A 528 -1.50 -34.44 -4.68
N PRO A 529 -2.05 -35.63 -4.97
CA PRO A 529 -3.41 -36.00 -4.55
C PRO A 529 -3.64 -35.87 -3.04
N ALA A 530 -2.62 -36.16 -2.22
CA ALA A 530 -2.72 -36.03 -0.77
C ALA A 530 -2.92 -34.57 -0.33
N ALA A 531 -2.33 -33.61 -1.07
CA ALA A 531 -2.56 -32.19 -0.83
C ALA A 531 -3.99 -31.80 -1.22
N VAL A 532 -4.54 -32.34 -2.32
CA VAL A 532 -5.94 -32.12 -2.71
C VAL A 532 -6.91 -32.67 -1.65
N VAL A 533 -6.67 -33.87 -1.13
CA VAL A 533 -7.47 -34.44 -0.03
C VAL A 533 -7.40 -33.53 1.20
N ALA A 534 -6.21 -33.04 1.56
CA ALA A 534 -6.06 -32.11 2.67
C ALA A 534 -6.82 -30.80 2.43
N ASP A 535 -6.77 -30.23 1.22
CA ASP A 535 -7.54 -29.05 0.85
C ASP A 535 -9.06 -29.30 1.01
N VAL A 536 -9.55 -30.47 0.60
CA VAL A 536 -10.98 -30.84 0.75
C VAL A 536 -11.38 -30.97 2.21
N LEU A 537 -10.57 -31.66 3.02
CA LEU A 537 -10.84 -31.84 4.45
C LEU A 537 -10.79 -30.51 5.23
N ASN A 538 -9.99 -29.55 4.78
CA ASN A 538 -9.93 -28.20 5.37
C ASN A 538 -10.97 -27.24 4.78
N GLY A 539 -11.78 -27.67 3.81
CA GLY A 539 -12.79 -26.84 3.16
C GLY A 539 -12.22 -25.77 2.23
N TYR A 540 -10.96 -25.90 1.81
CA TYR A 540 -10.32 -24.98 0.86
C TYR A 540 -10.75 -25.25 -0.57
N VAL A 541 -10.92 -26.53 -0.89
CA VAL A 541 -11.38 -27.01 -2.20
C VAL A 541 -12.62 -27.87 -1.96
N SER A 542 -13.67 -27.71 -2.75
CA SER A 542 -14.84 -28.59 -2.67
C SER A 542 -14.53 -29.97 -3.28
N ALA A 543 -15.24 -31.01 -2.83
CA ALA A 543 -15.10 -32.35 -3.41
C ALA A 543 -15.43 -32.37 -4.92
N GLU A 544 -16.31 -31.46 -5.37
CA GLU A 544 -16.64 -31.28 -6.79
C GLU A 544 -15.43 -30.76 -7.58
N VAL A 545 -14.81 -29.66 -7.12
CA VAL A 545 -13.63 -29.08 -7.77
C VAL A 545 -12.43 -30.02 -7.70
N ALA A 546 -12.25 -30.75 -6.59
CA ALA A 546 -11.24 -31.81 -6.48
C ALA A 546 -11.35 -32.83 -7.62
N GLY A 547 -12.56 -33.29 -7.92
CA GLY A 547 -12.80 -34.25 -9.01
C GLY A 547 -12.65 -33.63 -10.39
N GLN A 548 -13.24 -32.45 -10.62
CA GLN A 548 -13.31 -31.82 -11.94
C GLN A 548 -11.98 -31.20 -12.39
N VAL A 549 -11.26 -30.55 -11.48
CA VAL A 549 -10.07 -29.74 -11.80
C VAL A 549 -8.78 -30.51 -11.51
N TYR A 550 -8.68 -31.15 -10.34
CA TYR A 550 -7.48 -31.87 -9.93
C TYR A 550 -7.51 -33.36 -10.26
N GLY A 551 -8.64 -33.88 -10.75
CA GLY A 551 -8.82 -35.28 -11.06
C GLY A 551 -8.74 -36.21 -9.84
N VAL A 552 -9.10 -35.72 -8.65
CA VAL A 552 -9.09 -36.47 -7.38
C VAL A 552 -10.51 -36.58 -6.83
N ILE A 553 -11.07 -37.77 -6.84
CA ILE A 553 -12.38 -38.03 -6.23
C ILE A 553 -12.13 -38.45 -4.79
N VAL A 554 -12.55 -37.60 -3.84
CA VAL A 554 -12.40 -37.82 -2.40
C VAL A 554 -13.69 -38.39 -1.82
N ASP A 555 -13.58 -39.42 -0.98
CA ASP A 555 -14.72 -40.00 -0.25
C ASP A 555 -14.88 -39.39 1.17
N GLU A 556 -15.98 -39.72 1.83
CA GLU A 556 -16.33 -39.19 3.17
C GLU A 556 -15.34 -39.58 4.27
N THR A 557 -14.48 -40.58 4.04
CA THR A 557 -13.46 -41.04 4.99
C THR A 557 -12.08 -40.41 4.74
N GLY A 558 -11.95 -39.56 3.72
CA GLY A 558 -10.67 -39.00 3.27
C GLY A 558 -9.87 -39.95 2.37
N GLY A 559 -10.45 -41.08 1.94
CA GLY A 559 -9.91 -41.89 0.87
C GLY A 559 -10.05 -41.17 -0.48
N TRP A 560 -9.21 -41.51 -1.46
CA TRP A 560 -9.29 -40.91 -2.79
C TRP A 560 -9.00 -41.90 -3.91
N ARG A 561 -9.52 -41.59 -5.10
CA ARG A 561 -9.21 -42.28 -6.36
C ARG A 561 -9.04 -41.28 -7.50
N PRO A 562 -8.19 -41.55 -8.50
CA PRO A 562 -8.03 -40.66 -9.65
C PRO A 562 -9.27 -40.71 -10.55
N THR A 563 -9.52 -39.62 -11.27
CA THR A 563 -10.38 -39.64 -12.46
C THR A 563 -9.66 -40.33 -13.63
N PRO A 564 -10.38 -40.80 -14.66
CA PRO A 564 -9.74 -41.36 -15.86
C PRO A 564 -8.73 -40.41 -16.50
N ALA A 565 -9.09 -39.13 -16.64
CA ALA A 565 -8.21 -38.10 -17.20
C ALA A 565 -6.88 -37.96 -16.43
N ARG A 566 -6.92 -38.08 -15.10
CA ARG A 566 -5.71 -38.06 -14.27
C ARG A 566 -4.89 -39.35 -14.40
N ALA A 567 -5.55 -40.50 -14.52
CA ALA A 567 -4.87 -41.78 -14.68
C ALA A 567 -4.06 -41.84 -15.98
N GLU A 568 -4.63 -41.31 -17.09
CA GLU A 568 -3.96 -41.24 -18.39
C GLU A 568 -2.72 -40.33 -18.38
N ASN A 569 -2.72 -39.26 -17.57
CA ASN A 569 -1.60 -38.31 -17.47
C ASN A 569 -0.37 -38.87 -16.71
N HIS A 570 -0.51 -40.01 -16.02
CA HIS A 570 0.59 -40.67 -15.28
C HIS A 570 1.19 -41.88 -16.03
N GLU A 571 0.64 -42.27 -17.18
CA GLU A 571 1.13 -43.39 -18.00
C GLU A 571 2.06 -42.97 -19.16
N GLY A 572 2.32 -41.66 -19.34
CA GLY A 572 3.29 -41.10 -20.29
C GLY A 572 4.51 -40.51 -19.58
#